data_AF-A0AA36MI79-F1
#
_entry.id   AF-A0AA36MI79-F1
#
_cell.length_a   1.000
_cell.length_b   1.000
_cell.length_c   1.000
_cell.angle_alpha   90.00
_cell.angle_beta   90.00
_cell.angle_gamma   90.00
#
_symmetry.space_group_name_H-M   'P 1'
#
loop_
_entity.id
_entity.type
_entity.pdbx_description
1 polymer ?
#
loop_
_entity_poly.entity_id
_entity_poly.type
_entity_poly.pdbx_seq_one_letter_code
_entity_poly.pdbx_strand_id
1 'polypeptide(L)'
;MKSSQNLHVPSDKTKNIYAVTPDTYNRLADNAITAKYKKVDDAALTETNLAGKEIATSLKIDDRTEPLRVKSPHFTLKDHKDHFENKPSVRLINPTKSDIGSVSKKILDRILPKMREASPFHSGIGPPRQ
;
A
#
# COMPACT_ATOMS: atom_id res chain seq x y z
N MET A 1 31.08 -25.35 3.66
CA MET A 1 30.21 -24.82 4.75
C MET A 1 29.55 -23.56 4.21
N LYS A 2 28.22 -23.50 4.06
CA LYS A 2 27.54 -22.28 3.56
C LYS A 2 27.54 -21.25 4.69
N SER A 3 28.34 -20.20 4.55
CA SER A 3 28.24 -18.99 5.38
C SER A 3 26.90 -18.33 5.06
N SER A 4 25.84 -18.64 5.82
CA SER A 4 24.60 -17.89 5.69
C SER A 4 24.79 -16.57 6.42
N GLN A 5 25.01 -15.49 5.65
CA GLN A 5 24.99 -14.16 6.23
C GLN A 5 23.60 -13.90 6.84
N ASN A 6 23.58 -13.55 8.12
CA ASN A 6 22.36 -13.12 8.77
C ASN A 6 21.92 -11.77 8.20
N LEU A 7 20.60 -11.58 8.12
CA LEU A 7 19.99 -10.31 7.72
C LEU A 7 19.91 -9.39 8.94
N HIS A 8 20.18 -8.11 8.73
CA HIS A 8 20.09 -7.10 9.78
C HIS A 8 18.78 -6.31 9.64
N VAL A 9 17.91 -6.40 10.65
CA VAL A 9 16.59 -5.76 10.64
C VAL A 9 16.51 -4.71 11.76
N PRO A 10 16.19 -3.45 11.44
CA PRO A 10 16.05 -2.40 12.46
C PRO A 10 14.74 -2.53 13.25
N SER A 11 14.75 -1.98 14.46
CA SER A 11 13.54 -1.75 15.24
C SER A 11 12.69 -0.61 14.65
N ASP A 12 11.38 -0.67 14.91
CA ASP A 12 10.39 0.36 14.56
C ASP A 12 10.55 1.65 15.37
N LYS A 13 10.95 1.56 16.66
CA LYS A 13 10.96 2.71 17.58
C LYS A 13 12.26 2.92 18.34
N THR A 14 13.05 1.87 18.51
CA THR A 14 14.36 1.98 19.17
C THR A 14 15.45 2.08 18.10
N LYS A 15 16.69 2.32 18.53
CA LYS A 15 17.86 2.32 17.65
C LYS A 15 18.47 0.92 17.48
N ASN A 16 17.80 -0.13 17.96
CA ASN A 16 18.31 -1.50 17.93
C ASN A 16 18.26 -2.08 16.52
N ILE A 17 19.25 -2.92 16.20
CA ILE A 17 19.30 -3.71 14.97
C ILE A 17 19.49 -5.16 15.37
N TYR A 18 18.65 -6.04 14.84
CA TYR A 18 18.65 -7.45 15.16
C TYR A 18 19.16 -8.27 13.97
N ALA A 19 20.03 -9.24 14.25
CA ALA A 19 20.45 -10.23 13.28
C ALA A 19 19.42 -11.37 13.23
N VAL A 20 18.87 -11.65 12.06
CA VAL A 20 17.89 -12.72 11.83
C VAL A 20 18.34 -13.60 10.67
N THR A 21 18.08 -14.90 10.77
CA THR A 21 18.35 -15.82 9.67
C THR A 21 17.39 -15.55 8.51
N PRO A 22 17.78 -15.84 7.25
CA PRO A 22 16.88 -15.68 6.10
C PRO A 22 15.55 -16.44 6.24
N ASP A 23 15.57 -17.64 6.82
CA ASP A 23 14.36 -18.42 7.10
C ASP A 23 13.41 -17.71 8.07
N THR A 24 13.96 -17.20 9.18
CA THR A 24 13.18 -16.45 10.17
C THR A 24 12.62 -15.17 9.58
N TYR A 25 13.40 -14.45 8.77
CA TYR A 25 12.95 -13.25 8.07
C TYR A 25 11.76 -13.55 7.16
N ASN A 26 11.86 -14.59 6.32
CA ASN A 26 10.79 -14.97 5.39
C ASN A 26 9.53 -15.42 6.14
N ARG A 27 9.67 -16.19 7.23
CA ARG A 27 8.54 -16.61 8.08
C ARG A 27 7.84 -15.41 8.73
N LEU A 28 8.60 -14.44 9.25
CA LEU A 28 8.05 -13.23 9.83
C LEU A 28 7.33 -12.36 8.79
N ALA A 29 7.92 -12.21 7.60
CA ALA A 29 7.30 -11.50 6.50
C ALA A 29 6.00 -12.16 6.08
N ASP A 30 6.01 -13.47 5.88
CA ASP A 30 4.85 -14.24 5.45
C ASP A 30 3.71 -14.15 6.45
N ASN A 31 3.98 -14.41 7.73
CA ASN A 31 2.98 -14.30 8.79
C ASN A 31 2.36 -12.90 8.84
N ALA A 32 3.16 -11.85 8.61
CA ALA A 32 2.67 -10.49 8.63
C ALA A 32 1.82 -10.15 7.41
N ILE A 33 2.20 -10.62 6.21
CA ILE A 33 1.45 -10.41 4.96
C ILE A 33 0.13 -11.17 5.02
N THR A 34 0.17 -12.43 5.45
CA THR A 34 -1.00 -13.31 5.47
C THR A 34 -1.88 -13.12 6.69
N ALA A 35 -1.55 -12.19 7.60
CA ALA A 35 -2.36 -11.91 8.77
C ALA A 35 -3.77 -11.40 8.42
N LYS A 36 -3.90 -10.69 7.30
CA LYS A 36 -5.17 -10.09 6.85
C LYS A 36 -5.56 -10.45 5.42
N TYR A 37 -4.60 -10.85 4.60
CA TYR A 37 -4.79 -11.03 3.16
C TYR A 37 -4.33 -12.42 2.72
N LYS A 38 -4.94 -12.95 1.66
CA LYS A 38 -4.50 -14.21 1.06
C LYS A 38 -3.45 -13.93 -0.01
N LYS A 39 -2.42 -14.78 -0.11
CA LYS A 39 -1.51 -14.76 -1.27
C LYS A 39 -2.27 -15.21 -2.52
N VAL A 40 -2.01 -14.54 -3.62
CA VAL A 40 -2.58 -14.86 -4.94
C VAL A 40 -1.46 -15.26 -5.89
N ASP A 41 -1.81 -15.93 -6.98
CA ASP A 41 -0.87 -16.28 -8.04
C ASP A 41 -0.62 -15.09 -9.00
N ASP A 42 0.37 -15.26 -9.88
CA ASP A 42 0.76 -14.24 -10.85
C ASP A 42 -0.30 -14.04 -11.95
N ALA A 43 -1.15 -15.04 -12.20
CA ALA A 43 -2.24 -14.95 -13.16
C ALA A 43 -3.31 -13.97 -12.66
N ALA A 44 -3.73 -14.09 -11.41
CA ALA A 44 -4.66 -13.17 -10.76
C ALA A 44 -4.10 -11.74 -10.68
N LEU A 45 -2.79 -11.57 -10.47
CA LEU A 45 -2.15 -10.25 -10.53
C LEU A 45 -2.25 -9.64 -11.94
N THR A 46 -2.01 -10.45 -12.97
CA THR A 46 -2.07 -10.02 -14.37
C THR A 46 -3.49 -9.63 -14.76
N GLU A 47 -4.48 -10.44 -14.38
CA GLU A 47 -5.91 -10.17 -14.59
C GLU A 47 -6.34 -8.87 -13.87
N THR A 48 -5.91 -8.70 -12.61
CA THR A 48 -6.18 -7.48 -11.84
C THR A 48 -5.59 -6.23 -12.52
N ASN A 49 -4.37 -6.33 -13.03
CA ASN A 49 -3.73 -5.22 -13.75
C ASN A 49 -4.41 -4.92 -15.09
N LEU A 50 -4.89 -5.93 -15.80
CA LEU A 50 -5.63 -5.74 -17.05
C LEU A 50 -6.96 -5.01 -16.79
N ALA A 51 -7.74 -5.46 -15.81
CA ALA A 51 -8.97 -4.79 -15.40
C ALA A 51 -8.70 -3.35 -14.90
N GLY A 52 -7.61 -3.16 -14.14
CA GLY A 52 -7.18 -1.83 -13.71
C GLY A 52 -6.84 -0.91 -14.87
N LYS A 53 -6.19 -1.43 -15.92
CA LYS A 53 -5.88 -0.68 -17.14
C LYS A 53 -7.16 -0.26 -17.87
N GLU A 54 -8.13 -1.16 -18.03
CA GLU A 54 -9.41 -0.84 -18.67
C GLU A 54 -10.14 0.30 -17.94
N ILE A 55 -10.18 0.24 -16.60
CA ILE A 55 -10.75 1.31 -15.78
C ILE A 55 -9.96 2.62 -15.97
N ALA A 56 -8.63 2.58 -15.91
CA ALA A 56 -7.79 3.77 -16.07
C ALA A 56 -7.97 4.44 -17.44
N THR A 57 -8.04 3.64 -18.52
CA THR A 57 -8.31 4.13 -19.88
C THR A 57 -9.72 4.73 -19.98
N SER A 58 -10.74 4.09 -19.40
CA SER A 58 -12.11 4.64 -19.39
C SER A 58 -12.20 6.01 -18.70
N LEU A 59 -11.32 6.25 -17.72
CA LEU A 59 -11.23 7.48 -16.95
C LEU A 59 -10.20 8.48 -17.50
N LYS A 60 -9.47 8.11 -18.56
CA LYS A 60 -8.39 8.91 -19.19
C LYS A 60 -7.32 9.34 -18.18
N ILE A 61 -6.82 8.38 -17.40
CA ILE A 61 -5.74 8.55 -16.41
C ILE A 61 -4.65 7.48 -16.53
N ASP A 62 -4.71 6.67 -17.59
CA ASP A 62 -3.79 5.57 -17.86
C ASP A 62 -2.35 6.05 -18.10
N ASP A 63 -2.17 7.28 -18.58
CA ASP A 63 -0.87 7.95 -18.71
C ASP A 63 -0.16 8.21 -17.37
N ARG A 64 -0.91 8.20 -16.27
CA ARG A 64 -0.43 8.54 -14.92
C ARG A 64 -0.61 7.41 -13.90
N THR A 65 -1.03 6.24 -14.35
CA THR A 65 -1.35 5.10 -13.50
C THR A 65 -0.37 3.97 -13.75
N GLU A 66 0.33 3.51 -12.71
CA GLU A 66 1.23 2.37 -12.83
C GLU A 66 0.50 1.04 -12.52
N PRO A 67 0.87 -0.06 -13.19
CA PRO A 67 0.38 -1.39 -12.80
C PRO A 67 0.90 -1.79 -11.42
N LEU A 68 0.14 -2.62 -10.72
CA LEU A 68 0.59 -3.26 -9.50
C LEU A 68 1.81 -4.15 -9.79
N ARG A 69 2.89 -3.93 -9.03
CA ARG A 69 4.11 -4.73 -9.10
C ARG A 69 4.33 -5.48 -7.81
N VAL A 70 4.78 -6.72 -7.91
CA VAL A 70 5.23 -7.51 -6.76
C VAL A 70 6.51 -6.87 -6.22
N LYS A 71 6.50 -6.50 -4.95
CA LYS A 71 7.67 -5.97 -4.23
C LYS A 71 8.02 -6.92 -3.09
N SER A 72 9.31 -7.12 -2.88
CA SER A 72 9.80 -7.83 -1.70
C SER A 72 9.32 -7.10 -0.44
N PRO A 73 8.83 -7.81 0.57
CA PRO A 73 8.38 -7.18 1.80
C PRO A 73 9.56 -6.67 2.62
N HIS A 74 9.49 -5.41 3.02
CA HIS A 74 10.37 -4.83 4.04
C HIS A 74 9.58 -4.69 5.33
N PHE A 75 10.21 -4.94 6.48
CA PHE A 75 9.58 -4.73 7.78
C PHE A 75 10.58 -4.29 8.84
N THR A 76 10.08 -3.67 9.89
CA THR A 76 10.82 -3.37 11.13
C THR A 76 10.29 -4.22 12.28
N LEU A 77 11.13 -4.48 13.28
CA LEU A 77 10.77 -5.25 14.48
C LEU A 77 10.16 -4.32 15.54
N LYS A 78 9.06 -4.75 16.16
CA LYS A 78 8.44 -4.03 17.28
C LYS A 78 8.98 -4.56 18.61
N ASP A 79 10.21 -4.21 18.92
CA ASP A 79 10.88 -4.62 20.17
C ASP A 79 10.29 -3.98 21.44
N HIS A 80 9.56 -2.88 21.29
CA HIS A 80 8.80 -2.22 22.36
C HIS A 80 7.48 -2.91 22.72
N LYS A 81 7.17 -4.09 22.15
CA LYS A 81 5.96 -4.87 22.47
C LYS A 81 6.28 -5.96 23.50
N ASP A 82 5.29 -6.24 24.34
CA ASP A 82 5.39 -7.33 25.33
C ASP A 82 5.72 -8.66 24.66
N HIS A 83 6.52 -9.48 25.35
CA HIS A 83 6.97 -10.81 24.90
C HIS A 83 7.70 -10.82 23.55
N PHE A 84 8.36 -9.72 23.16
CA PHE A 84 9.12 -9.63 21.91
C PHE A 84 10.13 -10.78 21.72
N GLU A 85 10.82 -11.19 22.78
CA GLU A 85 11.82 -12.26 22.76
C GLU A 85 11.23 -13.60 22.29
N ASN A 86 9.98 -13.89 22.67
CA ASN A 86 9.30 -15.15 22.36
C ASN A 86 8.42 -15.05 21.12
N LYS A 87 7.77 -13.90 20.92
CA LYS A 87 6.81 -13.64 19.85
C LYS A 87 7.08 -12.28 19.21
N PRO A 88 8.16 -12.16 18.42
CA PRO A 88 8.50 -10.90 17.78
C PRO A 88 7.38 -10.51 16.81
N SER A 89 6.86 -9.29 16.99
CA SER A 89 5.89 -8.71 16.08
C SER A 89 6.57 -7.72 15.15
N VAL A 90 6.07 -7.60 13.93
CA VAL A 90 6.69 -6.77 12.90
C VAL A 90 5.77 -5.62 12.47
N ARG A 91 6.36 -4.59 11.87
CA ARG A 91 5.65 -3.56 11.12
C ARG A 91 6.07 -3.66 9.67
N LEU A 92 5.12 -4.03 8.80
CA LEU A 92 5.35 -4.04 7.36
C LEU A 92 5.54 -2.61 6.84
N ILE A 93 6.63 -2.42 6.09
CA ILE A 93 7.01 -1.20 5.37
C ILE A 93 6.95 -1.54 3.88
N ASN A 94 5.77 -1.87 3.35
CA ASN A 94 5.61 -2.04 1.91
C ASN A 94 4.68 -0.96 1.35
N PRO A 95 5.18 -0.04 0.52
CA PRO A 95 4.35 0.83 -0.29
C PRO A 95 3.93 0.05 -1.56
N THR A 96 2.89 -0.77 -1.42
CA THR A 96 2.03 -1.17 -2.54
C THR A 96 0.66 -0.53 -2.34
N LYS A 97 0.62 0.78 -2.57
CA LYS A 97 -0.64 1.50 -2.73
C LYS A 97 -0.94 1.50 -4.23
N SER A 98 -2.11 1.01 -4.62
CA SER A 98 -2.64 1.26 -5.95
C SER A 98 -2.91 2.76 -6.10
N ASP A 99 -2.89 3.26 -7.33
CA ASP A 99 -3.29 4.64 -7.65
C ASP A 99 -4.81 4.84 -7.54
N ILE A 100 -5.52 4.00 -6.78
CA ILE A 100 -6.97 4.07 -6.57
C ILE A 100 -7.43 5.44 -6.04
N GLY A 101 -6.56 6.19 -5.37
CA GLY A 101 -6.85 7.57 -4.96
C GLY A 101 -7.09 8.51 -6.14
N SER A 102 -6.42 8.30 -7.27
CA SER A 102 -6.63 9.09 -8.49
C SER A 102 -7.99 8.78 -9.14
N VAL A 103 -8.37 7.50 -9.14
CA VAL A 103 -9.70 7.03 -9.57
C VAL A 103 -10.81 7.67 -8.73
N SER A 104 -10.70 7.58 -7.41
CA SER A 104 -11.68 8.19 -6.48
C SER A 104 -11.83 9.68 -6.71
N LYS A 105 -10.72 10.40 -6.95
CA LYS A 105 -10.75 11.83 -7.24
C LYS A 105 -11.53 12.12 -8.54
N LYS A 106 -11.27 11.40 -9.63
CA LYS A 106 -12.00 11.59 -10.90
C LYS A 106 -13.50 11.38 -10.77
N ILE A 107 -13.91 10.39 -9.96
CA ILE A 107 -15.33 10.14 -9.68
C ILE A 107 -15.93 11.31 -8.91
N LEU A 108 -15.26 11.79 -7.86
CA LEU A 108 -15.71 12.94 -7.07
C LEU A 108 -15.79 14.22 -7.92
N ASP A 109 -14.78 14.50 -8.75
CA ASP A 109 -14.75 15.66 -9.64
C ASP A 109 -15.94 15.67 -10.63
N ARG A 110 -16.45 14.50 -11.02
CA ARG A 110 -17.64 14.38 -11.88
C ARG A 110 -18.95 14.63 -11.12
N ILE A 111 -19.01 14.28 -9.85
CA ILE A 111 -20.22 14.38 -9.01
C ILE A 111 -20.37 15.78 -8.41
N LEU A 112 -19.26 16.42 -8.03
CA LEU A 112 -19.25 17.69 -7.30
C LEU A 112 -20.05 18.81 -8.00
N PRO A 113 -19.93 19.03 -9.33
CA PRO A 113 -20.69 20.07 -10.02
C PRO A 113 -22.20 19.79 -9.96
N LYS A 114 -22.62 18.54 -10.17
CA LYS A 114 -24.03 18.14 -10.11
C LYS A 114 -24.64 18.36 -8.73
N MET A 115 -23.87 18.03 -7.69
CA MET A 115 -24.30 18.27 -6.31
C MET A 115 -24.36 19.76 -5.97
N ARG A 116 -23.45 20.57 -6.52
CA ARG A 116 -23.48 22.03 -6.34
C ARG A 116 -24.68 22.67 -7.03
N GLU A 117 -25.03 22.21 -8.23
CA GLU A 117 -26.21 22.65 -8.98
C GLU A 117 -27.52 22.24 -8.30
N ALA A 118 -27.57 21.03 -7.74
CA ALA A 118 -28.75 20.53 -7.01
C ALA A 118 -28.86 21.08 -5.57
N SER A 119 -27.79 21.67 -5.04
CA SER A 119 -27.79 22.21 -3.69
C SER A 119 -28.45 23.60 -3.68
N PRO A 120 -29.49 23.81 -2.86
CA PRO A 120 -30.17 25.10 -2.76
C PRO A 120 -29.30 26.22 -2.16
N PHE A 121 -28.06 25.92 -1.75
CA PHE A 121 -27.15 26.87 -1.09
C PHE A 121 -26.13 27.53 -2.05
N HIS A 122 -26.19 27.33 -3.37
CA HIS A 122 -25.22 27.93 -4.30
C HIS A 122 -25.52 29.39 -4.72
N SER A 123 -26.37 30.11 -3.97
CA SER A 123 -26.51 31.56 -4.11
C SER A 123 -25.31 32.30 -3.51
N GLY A 124 -24.26 32.44 -4.32
CA GLY A 124 -23.37 33.61 -4.27
C GLY A 124 -22.00 33.41 -3.63
N ILE A 125 -20.99 33.12 -4.46
CA ILE A 125 -19.70 33.81 -4.40
C ILE A 125 -19.29 34.07 -5.86
N GLY A 126 -19.34 35.34 -6.27
CA GLY A 126 -19.10 35.81 -7.64
C GLY A 126 -17.64 35.75 -8.10
N PRO A 127 -17.35 36.19 -9.34
CA PRO A 127 -16.02 36.12 -9.93
C PRO A 127 -15.00 36.96 -9.14
N PRO A 128 -13.69 36.63 -9.23
CA PRO A 128 -12.65 37.32 -8.47
C PRO A 128 -12.63 38.81 -8.85
N ARG A 129 -12.57 39.68 -7.84
CA ARG A 129 -12.37 41.12 -8.05
C ARG A 129 -11.01 41.34 -8.72
N GLN A 130 -11.00 42.28 -9.68
CA GLN A 130 -9.82 42.74 -10.43
C GLN A 130 -8.69 43.17 -9.52
#